data_AF-A0AAW9J1A2-F1
#
_entry.id   AF-A0AAW9J1A2-F1
#
_cell.length_a   1.000
_cell.length_b   1.000
_cell.length_c   1.000
_cell.angle_alpha   90.00
_cell.angle_beta   90.00
_cell.angle_gamma   90.00
#
_symmetry.space_group_name_H-M   'P 1'
#
loop_
_entity.id
_entity.type
_entity.pdbx_description
1 polymer ?
#
loop_
_entity_poly.entity_id
_entity_poly.type
_entity_poly.pdbx_seq_one_letter_code
_entity_poly.pdbx_strand_id
1 'polypeptide(L)' 'MVETFDLGDLVEMKKQHPCGSKEFEVIRLGADIKIKCTGCG' A
#
# COMPACT_ATOMS: atom_id res chain seq x y z
N MET A 1 6.54 1.15 18.68
CA MET A 1 5.35 0.31 18.77
C MET A 1 4.40 0.71 17.64
N VAL A 2 4.57 0.11 16.47
CA VAL A 2 3.53 -0.11 15.44
C VAL A 2 3.95 -1.42 14.80
N GLU A 3 3.44 -2.53 15.33
CA GLU A 3 3.92 -3.90 15.04
C GLU A 3 2.93 -4.73 14.21
N THR A 4 1.95 -4.08 13.59
CA THR A 4 1.00 -4.75 12.70
C THR A 4 0.55 -3.78 11.62
N PHE A 5 0.79 -4.14 10.36
CA PHE A 5 0.10 -3.52 9.23
C PHE A 5 -1.33 -4.05 9.22
N ASP A 6 -2.31 -3.17 9.08
CA ASP A 6 -3.73 -3.50 9.07
C ASP A 6 -4.36 -3.26 7.68
N LEU A 7 -5.55 -3.82 7.46
CA LEU A 7 -6.30 -3.62 6.22
C LEU A 7 -6.68 -2.14 6.12
N GLY A 8 -6.33 -1.50 5.01
CA GLY A 8 -6.49 -0.06 4.81
C GLY A 8 -5.28 0.78 5.22
N ASP A 9 -4.18 0.16 5.65
CA ASP A 9 -2.96 0.89 5.96
C ASP A 9 -2.31 1.47 4.69
N LEU A 10 -1.73 2.66 4.83
CA LEU A 10 -1.19 3.44 3.71
C LEU A 10 0.33 3.34 3.73
N VAL A 11 0.87 2.57 2.80
CA VAL A 11 2.31 2.30 2.70
C VAL A 11 2.93 3.12 1.58
N GLU A 12 4.05 3.77 1.87
CA GLU A 12 4.84 4.48 0.88
C GLU A 12 5.94 3.59 0.30
N MET A 13 5.90 3.40 -1.02
CA MET A 13 6.96 2.70 -1.75
C MET A 13 8.16 3.61 -1.99
N LYS A 14 9.37 3.05 -1.92
CA LYS A 14 10.61 3.78 -2.26
C LYS A 14 10.66 4.26 -3.71
N LYS A 15 9.94 3.57 -4.60
CA LYS A 15 9.76 3.99 -6.00
C LYS A 15 8.35 4.51 -6.20
N GLN A 16 8.24 5.63 -6.89
CA GLN A 16 6.97 6.18 -7.35
C GLN A 16 6.30 5.22 -8.35
N HIS A 17 4.98 5.09 -8.22
CA HIS A 17 4.16 4.43 -9.22
C HIS A 17 4.18 5.24 -10.53
N PRO A 18 4.16 4.63 -11.72
CA PRO A 18 4.12 5.34 -13.00
C PRO A 18 3.03 6.41 -13.14
N CYS A 19 2.00 6.41 -12.28
CA CYS A 19 0.96 7.45 -12.25
C CYS A 19 1.34 8.75 -11.52
N GLY A 20 2.41 8.79 -10.72
CA GLY A 20 2.72 9.97 -9.87
C GLY A 20 2.71 9.66 -8.37
N SER A 21 1.82 8.79 -7.93
CA SER A 21 1.65 8.47 -6.51
C SER A 21 2.71 7.48 -6.01
N LYS A 22 3.22 7.69 -4.81
CA LYS A 22 4.11 6.75 -4.09
C LYS A 22 3.38 6.00 -2.97
N GLU A 23 2.12 6.35 -2.76
CA GLU A 23 1.23 5.84 -1.72
C GLU A 23 0.42 4.67 -2.25
N PHE A 24 0.39 3.61 -1.44
CA PHE A 24 -0.34 2.39 -1.72
C PHE A 24 -1.17 2.00 -0.51
N GLU A 25 -2.41 1.64 -0.74
CA GLU A 25 -3.33 1.16 0.30
C GLU A 25 -3.30 -0.37 0.36
N VAL A 26 -3.17 -0.91 1.56
CA VAL A 26 -3.20 -2.36 1.79
C VAL A 26 -4.64 -2.85 1.71
N ILE A 27 -4.98 -3.50 0.60
CA ILE A 27 -6.33 -4.06 0.37
C ILE A 27 -6.47 -5.51 0.83
N ARG A 28 -5.34 -6.21 1.06
CA ARG A 28 -5.34 -7.59 1.54
C ARG A 28 -4.14 -7.87 2.42
N LEU A 29 -4.38 -8.49 3.58
CA LEU A 29 -3.37 -9.06 4.46
C LEU A 29 -3.64 -10.57 4.61
N GLY A 30 -2.61 -11.38 4.51
CA GLY A 30 -2.69 -12.84 4.53
C GLY A 30 -1.42 -13.49 4.00
N ALA A 31 -1.55 -14.63 3.30
CA ALA A 31 -0.42 -15.28 2.62
C ALA A 31 0.23 -14.37 1.54
N ASP A 32 -0.57 -13.50 0.93
CA ASP A 32 -0.15 -12.49 -0.03
C ASP A 32 -0.68 -11.13 0.39
N ILE A 33 0.21 -10.15 0.47
CA ILE A 33 -0.16 -8.76 0.71
C ILE A 33 -0.52 -8.15 -0.65
N LYS A 34 -1.80 -7.79 -0.83
CA LYS A 34 -2.19 -6.97 -1.99
C LYS A 34 -2.23 -5.51 -1.58
N ILE A 35 -1.57 -4.70 -2.38
CA ILE A 35 -1.56 -3.25 -2.26
C ILE A 35 -2.15 -2.63 -3.53
N LYS A 36 -2.90 -1.54 -3.37
CA LYS A 36 -3.55 -0.80 -4.45
C LYS A 36 -2.99 0.61 -4.48
N CYS A 37 -2.65 1.13 -5.66
CA CYS A 37 -2.17 2.49 -5.77
C CYS A 37 -3.32 3.48 -5.51
N THR A 38 -3.12 4.43 -4.59
CA THR A 38 -4.15 5.42 -4.22
C THR A 38 -4.43 6.42 -5.36
N GLY A 39 -3.49 6.59 -6.30
CA GLY A 39 -3.62 7.57 -7.39
C GLY A 39 -4.24 7.05 -8.69
N CYS A 40 -4.08 5.76 -9.02
CA CYS A 40 -4.56 5.23 -10.30
C CYS A 40 -5.42 3.97 -10.21
N GLY A 41 -5.54 3.37 -9.02
CA GLY A 41 -6.53 2.34 -8.70
C GLY A 41 -6.39 1.00 -9.40
#